data_AF-U2T509-F1
#
_entry.id   AF-U2T509-F1
#
_cell.length_a   1.000
_cell.length_b   1.000
_cell.length_c   1.000
_cell.angle_alpha   90.00
_cell.angle_beta   90.00
_cell.angle_gamma   90.00
#
_symmetry.space_group_name_H-M   'P 1'
#
loop_
_entity.id
_entity.type
_entity.pdbx_description
1 polymer ?
#
loop_
_entity_poly.entity_id
_entity_poly.type
_entity_poly.pdbx_seq_one_letter_code
_entity_poly.pdbx_strand_id
1 'polypeptide(L)'
;MPRTATRPLTSLAGGVLVLVALAGCGIKSQQQPVKDYAGEPTGVEAPASSAGGASWAAWLDDGRQFGIVLYGSSTCPPTVASISVTGDNQLKATLSPAPGGVCTRDYVPHTTVFATPKGVTTTSDVTITVPDGTLTIPGLQG
;
A
#
# COMPACT_ATOMS: atom_id res chain seq x y z
N MET A 1 -61.06 -57.66 -20.92
CA MET A 1 -60.83 -56.23 -20.63
C MET A 1 -59.43 -56.07 -20.04
N PRO A 2 -58.40 -55.75 -20.83
CA PRO A 2 -57.07 -55.46 -20.29
C PRO A 2 -56.94 -53.97 -19.95
N ARG A 3 -56.56 -53.64 -18.72
CA ARG A 3 -56.11 -52.29 -18.34
C ARG A 3 -54.60 -52.26 -18.38
N THR A 4 -54.07 -51.68 -19.46
CA THR A 4 -52.65 -51.40 -19.68
C THR A 4 -52.18 -50.37 -18.66
N ALA A 5 -51.22 -50.76 -17.81
CA ALA A 5 -50.59 -49.87 -16.83
C ALA A 5 -49.36 -49.20 -17.46
N THR A 6 -49.45 -47.90 -17.70
CA THR A 6 -48.36 -47.01 -18.10
C THR A 6 -47.42 -46.75 -16.92
N ARG A 7 -46.12 -47.00 -17.09
CA ARG A 7 -45.06 -46.58 -16.14
C ARG A 7 -44.24 -45.44 -16.77
N PRO A 8 -44.01 -44.33 -16.06
CA PRO A 8 -43.33 -43.16 -16.62
C PRO A 8 -41.80 -43.30 -16.63
N LEU A 9 -41.19 -42.68 -17.65
CA LEU A 9 -39.76 -42.53 -17.84
C LEU A 9 -39.11 -41.70 -16.71
N THR A 10 -38.01 -42.20 -16.15
CA THR A 10 -37.10 -41.42 -15.29
C THR A 10 -36.02 -40.76 -16.15
N SER A 11 -36.05 -39.42 -16.17
CA SER A 11 -35.17 -38.53 -16.93
C SER A 11 -33.69 -38.64 -16.55
N LEU A 12 -32.84 -38.66 -17.59
CA LEU A 12 -31.42 -38.34 -17.54
C LEU A 12 -31.22 -36.82 -17.48
N ALA A 13 -30.65 -36.31 -16.40
CA ALA A 13 -30.01 -34.99 -16.33
C ALA A 13 -28.88 -35.14 -15.31
N GLY A 14 -27.61 -35.22 -15.69
CA GLY A 14 -26.89 -34.19 -16.42
C GLY A 14 -26.16 -33.30 -15.40
N GLY A 15 -25.28 -33.88 -14.58
CA GLY A 15 -24.51 -33.15 -13.57
C GLY A 15 -23.36 -32.41 -14.20
N VAL A 16 -23.47 -31.08 -14.29
CA VAL A 16 -22.38 -30.20 -14.71
C VAL A 16 -21.41 -30.02 -13.53
N LEU A 17 -20.23 -30.64 -13.64
CA LEU A 17 -19.08 -30.38 -12.78
C LEU A 17 -18.49 -29.00 -13.14
N VAL A 18 -18.84 -27.98 -12.36
CA VAL A 18 -18.22 -26.65 -12.46
C VAL A 18 -16.89 -26.69 -11.71
N LEU A 19 -15.80 -26.93 -12.43
CA LEU A 19 -14.43 -26.72 -11.94
C LEU A 19 -14.15 -25.21 -11.94
N VAL A 20 -14.28 -24.55 -10.79
CA VAL A 20 -13.81 -23.17 -10.61
C VAL A 20 -12.30 -23.20 -10.46
N ALA A 21 -11.59 -23.09 -11.58
CA ALA A 21 -10.16 -22.77 -11.57
C ALA A 21 -10.00 -21.28 -11.24
N LEU A 22 -9.66 -20.95 -9.98
CA LEU A 22 -9.21 -19.60 -9.66
C LEU A 22 -7.86 -19.37 -10.33
N ALA A 23 -7.87 -18.67 -11.47
CA ALA A 23 -6.68 -18.13 -12.09
C ALA A 23 -6.03 -17.12 -11.13
N GLY A 24 -4.96 -17.56 -10.47
CA GLY A 24 -4.10 -16.70 -9.66
C GLY A 24 -3.30 -15.77 -10.58
N CYS A 25 -3.87 -14.62 -10.94
CA CYS A 25 -3.04 -13.50 -11.41
C CYS A 25 -2.07 -13.12 -10.30
N GLY A 26 -0.78 -13.02 -10.60
CA GLY A 26 0.28 -12.72 -9.64
C GLY A 26 0.14 -11.35 -9.00
N ILE A 27 -0.67 -11.27 -7.94
CA ILE A 27 -0.78 -10.11 -7.07
C ILE A 27 0.58 -9.98 -6.36
N LYS A 28 1.44 -9.08 -6.84
CA LYS A 28 2.54 -8.59 -6.02
C LYS A 28 1.90 -8.04 -4.75
N SER A 29 2.23 -8.61 -3.59
CA SER A 29 1.62 -8.22 -2.31
C SER A 29 1.96 -6.77 -2.02
N GLN A 30 1.03 -5.88 -2.35
CA GLN A 30 1.08 -4.46 -2.03
C GLN A 30 0.43 -4.26 -0.66
N GLN A 31 1.14 -3.59 0.24
CA GLN A 31 0.63 -3.23 1.57
C GLN A 31 0.04 -1.82 1.52
N GLN A 32 -1.15 -1.66 2.08
CA GLN A 32 -1.85 -0.38 2.22
C GLN A 32 -1.39 0.40 3.47
N PRO A 33 -1.57 1.72 3.50
CA PRO A 33 -1.25 2.53 4.67
C PRO A 33 -2.18 2.21 5.85
N VAL A 34 -1.65 2.36 7.06
CA VAL A 34 -2.39 2.21 8.32
C VAL A 34 -2.88 3.53 8.89
N LYS A 35 -2.24 4.65 8.52
CA LYS A 35 -2.66 6.03 8.84
C LYS A 35 -2.28 6.97 7.71
N ASP A 36 -3.02 8.05 7.58
CA ASP A 36 -2.80 9.09 6.57
C ASP A 36 -3.30 10.42 7.15
N TYR A 37 -2.45 11.43 7.22
CA TYR A 37 -2.77 12.70 7.88
C TYR A 37 -1.89 13.87 7.42
N ALA A 38 -2.42 15.08 7.51
CA ALA A 38 -1.70 16.32 7.25
C ALA A 38 -0.68 16.63 8.36
N GLY A 39 0.47 17.20 7.97
CA GLY A 39 1.57 17.54 8.87
C GLY A 39 2.70 16.52 8.84
N GLU A 40 3.77 16.84 9.59
CA GLU A 40 4.89 15.94 9.87
C GLU A 40 4.53 14.96 11.00
N PRO A 41 5.17 13.79 11.07
CA PRO A 41 4.95 12.84 12.14
C PRO A 41 5.41 13.37 13.50
N THR A 42 4.60 13.15 14.53
CA THR A 42 4.96 13.53 15.91
C THR A 42 6.05 12.62 16.48
N GLY A 43 6.99 13.18 17.24
CA GLY A 43 8.02 12.40 17.94
C GLY A 43 9.20 11.97 17.07
N VAL A 44 9.32 12.53 15.86
CA VAL A 44 10.46 12.36 14.97
C VAL A 44 10.97 13.74 14.57
N GLU A 45 12.29 13.92 14.60
CA GLU A 45 12.93 15.14 14.09
C GLU A 45 12.93 15.13 12.56
N ALA A 46 12.36 16.16 11.94
CA ALA A 46 12.39 16.29 10.50
C ALA A 46 13.82 16.61 10.02
N PRO A 47 14.30 16.01 8.90
CA PRO A 47 15.61 16.33 8.37
C PRO A 47 15.67 17.79 7.88
N ALA A 48 16.86 18.39 7.85
CA ALA A 48 17.01 19.77 7.40
C ALA A 48 16.48 20.03 5.97
N SER A 49 16.51 19.01 5.10
CA SER A 49 15.92 19.06 3.75
C SER A 49 14.40 19.25 3.75
N SER A 50 13.73 18.86 4.85
CA SER A 50 12.29 19.03 5.07
C SER A 50 11.86 20.49 5.01
N ALA A 51 12.69 21.42 5.50
CA ALA A 51 12.43 22.85 5.45
C ALA A 51 12.31 23.40 4.01
N GLY A 52 12.96 22.74 3.05
CA GLY A 52 12.82 23.03 1.62
C GLY A 52 11.67 22.29 0.93
N GLY A 53 10.88 21.53 1.67
CA GLY A 53 9.79 20.69 1.14
C GLY A 53 10.26 19.42 0.44
N ALA A 54 11.49 18.97 0.71
CA ALA A 54 11.96 17.69 0.21
C ALA A 54 11.22 16.56 0.93
N SER A 55 10.72 15.58 0.16
CA SER A 55 10.14 14.35 0.72
C SER A 55 11.19 13.55 1.51
N TRP A 56 10.73 12.87 2.56
CA TRP A 56 11.57 12.07 3.44
C TRP A 56 10.76 10.94 4.09
N ALA A 57 11.45 10.05 4.79
CA ALA A 57 10.80 8.96 5.50
C ALA A 57 11.55 8.68 6.81
N ALA A 58 10.84 8.14 7.80
CA ALA A 58 11.42 7.82 9.10
C ALA A 58 10.71 6.67 9.80
N TRP A 59 11.43 5.99 10.68
CA TRP A 59 10.86 5.04 11.61
C TRP A 59 9.91 5.72 12.59
N LEU A 60 8.84 5.01 12.93
CA LEU A 60 7.86 5.37 13.93
C LEU A 60 7.67 4.17 14.86
N ASP A 61 7.18 4.41 16.07
CA ASP A 61 6.74 3.34 16.96
C ASP A 61 7.84 2.27 17.18
N ASP A 62 9.08 2.73 17.42
CA ASP A 62 10.29 1.90 17.57
C ASP A 62 10.54 0.94 16.38
N GLY A 63 10.23 1.39 15.16
CA GLY A 63 10.41 0.61 13.95
C GLY A 63 9.28 -0.38 13.67
N ARG A 64 8.21 -0.41 14.47
CA ARG A 64 6.98 -1.17 14.13
C ARG A 64 6.25 -0.56 12.93
N GLN A 65 6.44 0.74 12.72
CA GLN A 65 5.86 1.51 11.62
C GLN A 65 6.92 2.41 11.00
N PHE A 66 6.63 2.92 9.81
CA PHE A 66 7.38 4.02 9.23
C PHE A 66 6.44 4.99 8.52
N GLY A 67 6.82 6.26 8.50
CA GLY A 67 6.12 7.32 7.79
C GLY A 67 6.86 7.70 6.52
N ILE A 68 6.12 7.95 5.45
CA ILE A 68 6.61 8.68 4.27
C ILE A 68 5.96 10.06 4.30
N VAL A 69 6.77 11.10 4.26
CA VAL A 69 6.34 12.50 4.25
C VAL A 69 6.55 13.07 2.86
N LEU A 70 5.46 13.51 2.25
CA LEU A 70 5.45 14.18 0.96
C LEU A 70 4.94 15.61 1.12
N TYR A 71 5.35 16.50 0.22
CA TYR A 71 4.93 17.90 0.24
C TYR A 71 4.07 18.24 -0.96
N GLY A 72 2.99 18.97 -0.69
CA GLY A 72 2.08 19.42 -1.73
C GLY A 72 1.10 20.45 -1.24
N SER A 73 0.15 20.79 -2.11
CA SER A 73 -0.95 21.69 -1.76
C SER A 73 -1.77 21.13 -0.59
N SER A 74 -2.09 21.96 0.40
CA SER A 74 -2.93 21.59 1.54
C SER A 74 -4.31 21.05 1.14
N THR A 75 -4.86 21.48 0.00
CA THR A 75 -6.13 20.96 -0.52
C THR A 75 -5.97 19.81 -1.51
N CYS A 76 -4.74 19.51 -1.92
CA CYS A 76 -4.40 18.40 -2.82
C CYS A 76 -3.12 17.70 -2.34
N PRO A 77 -3.10 17.14 -1.12
CA PRO A 77 -1.89 16.55 -0.59
C PRO A 77 -1.52 15.29 -1.39
N PRO A 78 -0.23 15.13 -1.77
CA PRO A 78 0.25 13.86 -2.30
C PRO A 78 0.25 12.82 -1.18
N THR A 79 -0.25 11.63 -1.47
CA THR A 79 -0.28 10.50 -0.53
C THR A 79 0.27 9.23 -1.18
N VAL A 80 0.63 8.24 -0.36
CA VAL A 80 1.14 6.95 -0.84
C VAL A 80 0.03 5.90 -0.76
N ALA A 81 -0.41 5.38 -1.91
CA ALA A 81 -1.48 4.38 -1.96
C ALA A 81 -1.04 3.01 -1.44
N SER A 82 0.21 2.61 -1.75
CA SER A 82 0.74 1.32 -1.30
C SER A 82 2.27 1.28 -1.31
N ILE A 83 2.80 0.31 -0.58
CA ILE A 83 4.20 -0.10 -0.66
C ILE A 83 4.31 -1.56 -1.08
N SER A 84 5.46 -1.94 -1.64
CA SER A 84 5.80 -3.33 -1.91
C SER A 84 7.27 -3.58 -1.62
N VAL A 85 7.61 -4.76 -1.11
CA VAL A 85 9.00 -5.19 -0.94
C VAL A 85 9.52 -5.66 -2.29
N THR A 86 10.62 -5.06 -2.76
CA THR A 86 11.24 -5.36 -4.06
C THR A 86 12.59 -6.04 -3.95
N GLY A 87 13.16 -6.10 -2.74
CA GLY A 87 14.42 -6.75 -2.41
C GLY A 87 14.74 -6.56 -0.92
N ASP A 88 15.92 -6.98 -0.50
CA ASP A 88 16.38 -6.89 0.89
C ASP A 88 16.43 -5.43 1.34
N ASN A 89 15.55 -5.05 2.28
CA ASN A 89 15.37 -3.66 2.73
C ASN A 89 15.09 -2.64 1.61
N GLN A 90 14.65 -3.10 0.44
CA GLN A 90 14.25 -2.25 -0.68
C GLN A 90 12.73 -2.26 -0.82
N LEU A 91 12.13 -1.08 -0.67
CA LEU A 91 10.70 -0.85 -0.83
C LEU A 91 10.42 0.00 -2.07
N LYS A 92 9.30 -0.26 -2.72
CA LYS A 92 8.73 0.63 -3.74
C LYS A 92 7.42 1.20 -3.26
N ALA A 93 7.34 2.52 -3.18
CA ALA A 93 6.13 3.27 -2.91
C ALA A 93 5.39 3.60 -4.20
N THR A 94 4.08 3.42 -4.19
CA THR A 94 3.17 3.82 -5.28
C THR A 94 2.32 4.97 -4.78
N LEU A 95 2.42 6.13 -5.42
CA LEU A 95 1.61 7.29 -5.06
C LEU A 95 0.14 7.07 -5.40
N SER A 96 -0.73 7.65 -4.59
CA SER A 96 -2.14 7.79 -4.94
C SER A 96 -2.28 8.67 -6.19
N PRO A 97 -3.32 8.44 -7.01
CA PRO A 97 -3.65 9.38 -8.07
C PRO A 97 -3.78 10.79 -7.51
N ALA A 98 -3.27 11.79 -8.24
CA ALA A 98 -3.41 13.18 -7.82
C ALA A 98 -4.90 13.50 -7.60
N PRO A 99 -5.27 14.10 -6.46
CA PRO A 99 -6.65 14.50 -6.22
C PRO A 99 -7.06 15.50 -7.30
N GLY A 100 -8.13 15.19 -8.03
CA GLY A 100 -8.66 16.08 -9.07
C GLY A 100 -9.23 17.36 -8.46
N GLY A 101 -9.26 18.45 -9.25
CA GLY A 101 -9.83 19.74 -8.85
C GLY A 101 -8.82 20.87 -8.81
N VAL A 102 -9.23 21.99 -8.22
CA VAL A 102 -8.36 23.17 -8.04
C VAL A 102 -7.57 23.04 -6.75
N CYS A 103 -6.26 22.97 -6.87
CA CYS A 103 -5.36 22.92 -5.72
C CYS A 103 -4.99 24.34 -5.26
N THR A 104 -5.11 24.62 -3.96
CA THR A 104 -4.64 25.88 -3.36
C THR A 104 -3.12 25.87 -3.22
N ARG A 105 -2.53 27.01 -2.88
CA ARG A 105 -1.07 27.20 -3.03
C ARG A 105 -0.23 26.78 -1.81
N ASP A 106 -0.83 26.48 -0.67
CA ASP A 106 -0.05 26.27 0.54
C ASP A 106 0.69 24.93 0.46
N TYR A 107 2.01 25.00 0.38
CA TYR A 107 2.88 23.83 0.25
C TYR A 107 3.22 23.32 1.65
N VAL A 108 2.61 22.20 2.04
CA VAL A 108 2.65 21.66 3.39
C VAL A 108 2.97 20.16 3.38
N PRO A 109 3.52 19.63 4.48
CA PRO A 109 3.78 18.20 4.61
C PRO A 109 2.49 17.41 4.76
N HIS A 110 2.52 16.19 4.25
CA HIS A 110 1.50 15.18 4.45
C HIS A 110 2.17 13.83 4.71
N THR A 111 1.75 13.15 5.77
CA THR A 111 2.36 11.90 6.23
C THR A 111 1.45 10.72 5.96
N THR A 112 1.97 9.72 5.24
CA THR A 112 1.34 8.42 5.07
C THR A 112 2.15 7.36 5.81
N VAL A 113 1.50 6.59 6.69
CA VAL A 113 2.14 5.63 7.60
C VAL A 113 1.84 4.20 7.19
N PHE A 114 2.85 3.34 7.27
CA PHE A 114 2.76 1.91 7.01
C PHE A 114 3.27 1.10 8.21
N ALA A 115 2.70 -0.08 8.41
CA ALA A 115 3.35 -1.09 9.24
C ALA A 115 4.66 -1.55 8.56
N THR A 116 5.67 -1.90 9.36
CA THR A 116 6.90 -2.46 8.80
C THR A 116 6.62 -3.81 8.13
N PRO A 117 6.90 -3.97 6.82
CA PRO A 117 6.61 -5.21 6.12
C PRO A 117 7.41 -6.37 6.68
N LYS A 118 6.84 -7.58 6.58
CA LYS A 118 7.58 -8.80 6.91
C LYS A 118 8.83 -8.91 6.04
N GLY A 119 9.96 -9.25 6.66
CA GLY A 119 11.24 -9.41 5.98
C GLY A 119 12.05 -8.12 5.83
N VAL A 120 11.53 -6.96 6.25
CA VAL A 120 12.31 -5.72 6.38
C VAL A 120 12.90 -5.67 7.78
N THR A 121 14.22 -5.48 7.87
CA THR A 121 14.88 -5.23 9.16
C THR A 121 14.97 -3.74 9.45
N THR A 122 14.82 -3.40 10.73
CA THR A 122 14.92 -2.03 11.23
C THR A 122 16.35 -1.65 11.63
N THR A 123 17.28 -2.61 11.66
CA THR A 123 18.66 -2.40 12.15
C THR A 123 19.65 -1.98 11.07
N SER A 124 19.22 -1.92 9.81
CA SER A 124 20.01 -1.44 8.68
C SER A 124 19.14 -0.52 7.83
N ASP A 125 19.79 0.28 6.98
CA ASP A 125 19.10 1.24 6.14
C ASP A 125 18.02 0.57 5.28
N VAL A 126 16.89 1.27 5.13
CA VAL A 126 15.79 0.90 4.25
C VAL A 126 15.70 1.93 3.14
N THR A 127 15.75 1.47 1.90
CA THR A 127 15.62 2.33 0.73
C THR A 127 14.19 2.27 0.20
N ILE A 128 13.56 3.42 0.01
CA ILE A 128 12.20 3.53 -0.55
C ILE A 128 12.28 4.26 -1.88
N THR A 129 11.99 3.57 -2.98
CA THR A 129 11.84 4.21 -4.29
C THR A 129 10.46 4.86 -4.40
N VAL A 130 10.44 6.15 -4.69
CA VAL A 130 9.27 6.94 -5.07
C VAL A 130 9.39 7.36 -6.55
N PRO A 131 8.31 7.82 -7.23
CA PRO A 131 8.41 8.17 -8.65
C PRO A 131 9.52 9.17 -8.99
N ASP A 132 9.76 10.14 -8.12
CA ASP A 132 10.67 11.26 -8.36
C ASP A 132 12.04 11.10 -7.68
N GLY A 133 12.33 9.92 -7.11
CA GLY A 133 13.61 9.67 -6.46
C GLY A 133 13.60 8.53 -5.45
N THR A 134 14.48 8.66 -4.45
CA THR A 134 14.70 7.64 -3.43
C THR A 134 14.77 8.29 -2.06
N LEU A 135 14.12 7.67 -1.08
CA LEU A 135 14.17 8.04 0.33
C LEU A 135 14.95 6.95 1.08
N THR A 136 15.69 7.33 2.11
CA THR A 136 16.39 6.39 2.98
C THR A 136 15.90 6.58 4.41
N ILE A 137 15.53 5.48 5.05
CA ILE A 137 15.33 5.43 6.49
C ILE A 137 16.58 4.78 7.11
N PRO A 138 17.37 5.51 7.90
CA PRO A 138 18.53 4.94 8.56
C PRO A 138 18.15 3.78 9.49
N GLY A 139 19.03 2.79 9.62
CA GLY A 139 18.87 1.74 10.64
C GLY A 139 18.76 2.33 12.05
N LEU A 140 17.84 1.79 12.87
CA LEU A 140 17.71 2.13 14.27
C LEU A 140 19.04 1.85 14.99
N GLN A 141 19.55 2.88 15.65
CA GLN A 141 20.69 2.74 16.55
C GLN A 141 20.14 2.18 17.87
N GLY A 142 20.56 0.98 18.24
CA GLY A 142 20.17 0.32 19.50
C GLY A 142 20.84 0.92 20.73
#